data_AF-A0A2D0K7T6-F1
#
_entry.id   AF-A0A2D0K7T6-F1
#
_cell.length_a   1.000
_cell.length_b   1.000
_cell.length_c   1.000
_cell.angle_alpha   90.00
_cell.angle_beta   90.00
_cell.angle_gamma   90.00
#
_symmetry.space_group_name_H-M   'P 1'
#
loop_
_entity.id
_entity.type
_entity.pdbx_description
1 polymer ?
#
loop_
_entity_poly.entity_id
_entity_poly.type
_entity_poly.pdbx_seq_one_letter_code
_entity_poly.pdbx_strand_id
1 'polypeptide(L)'
;MSHSIYVVKFQDGLSLYGIRDTTDCVTYRFLFHTRKEAKNWIFSKPCIVPEEPKRAVETEEAVIFEPDEMWEIETRASRSAMWLTGARNYEDLENEQPMHLKYATSI
;
A
#
# COMPACT_ATOMS: atom_id res chain seq x y z
N MET A 1 10.19 15.50 1.83
CA MET A 1 9.94 14.25 1.09
C MET A 1 10.24 13.09 2.01
N SER A 2 9.30 12.79 2.91
CA SER A 2 9.50 11.73 3.88
C SER A 2 8.76 10.48 3.37
N HIS A 3 9.41 9.73 2.49
CA HIS A 3 8.91 8.41 2.07
C HIS A 3 9.56 7.34 2.93
N SER A 4 8.75 6.46 3.52
CA SER A 4 9.22 5.26 4.20
C SER A 4 8.99 4.04 3.32
N ILE A 5 9.82 3.01 3.51
CA ILE A 5 9.67 1.73 2.84
C ILE A 5 9.24 0.73 3.89
N TYR A 6 8.11 0.07 3.65
CA TYR A 6 7.61 -1.03 4.47
C TYR A 6 7.82 -2.36 3.74
N VAL A 7 7.78 -3.45 4.50
CA VAL A 7 7.94 -4.81 4.01
C VAL A 7 6.59 -5.52 4.08
N VAL A 8 6.26 -6.25 3.02
CA VAL A 8 5.07 -7.09 2.89
C VAL A 8 5.52 -8.54 2.94
N LYS A 9 5.26 -9.24 4.05
CA LYS A 9 5.63 -10.64 4.23
C LYS A 9 4.46 -11.56 3.91
N PHE A 10 4.73 -12.56 3.10
CA PHE A 10 3.78 -13.63 2.77
C PHE A 10 3.99 -14.82 3.71
N GLN A 11 3.01 -15.72 3.76
CA GLN A 11 3.03 -16.90 4.65
C GLN A 11 4.20 -17.85 4.39
N ASP A 12 4.71 -17.91 3.15
CA ASP A 12 5.87 -18.71 2.77
C ASP A 12 7.22 -18.05 3.12
N GLY A 13 7.20 -16.88 3.76
CA GLY A 13 8.38 -16.12 4.15
C GLY A 13 8.94 -15.23 3.03
N LEU A 14 8.37 -15.26 1.82
CA LEU A 14 8.73 -14.31 0.79
C LEU A 14 8.28 -12.91 1.18
N SER A 15 9.05 -11.92 0.73
CA SER A 15 8.84 -10.53 1.09
C SER A 15 8.85 -9.64 -0.15
N LEU A 16 7.90 -8.72 -0.21
CA LEU A 16 7.90 -7.59 -1.14
C LEU A 16 8.07 -6.29 -0.37
N TYR A 17 8.33 -5.20 -1.09
CA TYR A 17 8.58 -3.89 -0.51
C TYR A 17 7.60 -2.89 -1.08
N GLY A 18 6.98 -2.10 -0.21
CA GLY A 18 6.09 -1.03 -0.62
C GLY A 18 6.58 0.33 -0.12
N ILE A 19 5.94 1.39 -0.60
CA ILE A 19 6.30 2.78 -0.26
C ILE A 19 5.11 3.43 0.44
N ARG A 20 5.38 4.13 1.53
CA ARG A 20 4.41 4.98 2.22
C ARG A 20 4.94 6.41 2.22
N ASP A 21 4.14 7.34 1.73
CA ASP A 21 4.38 8.75 1.98
C ASP A 21 3.94 9.07 3.41
N THR A 22 4.89 9.48 4.24
CA THR A 22 4.61 9.85 5.64
C THR A 22 4.17 11.30 5.78
N THR A 23 4.29 12.11 4.71
CA THR A 23 3.80 13.50 4.68
C THR A 23 2.29 13.52 4.55
N ASP A 24 1.77 12.76 3.58
CA ASP A 24 0.33 12.69 3.27
C ASP A 24 -0.34 11.45 3.87
N CYS A 25 0.41 10.65 4.64
CA CYS A 25 -0.01 9.36 5.19
C CYS A 25 -0.54 8.36 4.14
N VAL A 26 -0.16 8.52 2.87
CA VAL A 26 -0.62 7.70 1.76
C VAL A 26 0.25 6.46 1.61
N THR A 27 -0.36 5.28 1.57
CA THR A 27 0.33 4.03 1.23
C THR A 27 0.14 3.73 -0.25
N TYR A 28 1.23 3.66 -1.00
CA TYR A 28 1.18 3.23 -2.40
C TYR A 28 0.93 1.73 -2.47
N ARG A 29 0.06 1.33 -3.41
CA ARG A 29 -0.36 -0.07 -3.56
C ARG A 29 0.59 -0.93 -4.39
N PHE A 30 1.37 -0.34 -5.30
CA PHE A 30 2.36 -1.11 -6.06
C PHE A 30 3.53 -1.54 -5.16
N LEU A 31 4.03 -2.75 -5.42
CA LEU A 31 5.08 -3.39 -4.67
C LEU A 31 6.32 -3.63 -5.54
N PHE A 32 7.43 -3.89 -4.86
CA PHE A 32 8.73 -4.15 -5.46
C PHE A 32 9.35 -5.43 -4.91
N HIS A 33 10.15 -6.11 -5.74
CA HIS A 33 10.89 -7.29 -5.31
C HIS A 33 12.03 -6.94 -4.36
N THR A 34 12.58 -5.73 -4.51
CA THR A 34 13.71 -5.29 -3.71
C THR A 34 13.51 -3.90 -3.12
N ARG A 35 14.11 -3.69 -1.94
CA ARG A 35 14.20 -2.36 -1.32
C ARG A 35 14.88 -1.33 -2.23
N LYS A 36 15.79 -1.76 -3.10
CA LYS A 36 16.53 -0.87 -4.02
C LYS A 36 15.60 -0.31 -5.11
N GLU A 37 14.72 -1.13 -5.67
CA GLU A 37 13.72 -0.69 -6.65
C GLU A 37 12.76 0.34 -6.04
N ALA A 38 12.26 0.07 -4.84
CA ALA A 38 11.42 1.02 -4.11
C ALA A 38 12.13 2.38 -3.89
N LYS A 39 13.41 2.35 -3.49
CA LYS A 39 14.23 3.58 -3.37
C LYS A 39 14.37 4.30 -4.71
N ASN A 40 14.70 3.57 -5.78
CA ASN A 40 14.86 4.16 -7.10
C ASN A 40 13.58 4.85 -7.55
N TRP A 41 12.41 4.26 -7.29
CA TRP A 41 11.11 4.88 -7.58
C TRP A 41 10.97 6.22 -6.86
N ILE A 42 11.22 6.26 -5.54
CA ILE A 42 11.17 7.50 -4.73
C ILE A 42 12.07 8.59 -5.32
N PHE A 43 13.29 8.23 -5.73
CA PHE A 43 14.23 9.19 -6.31
C PHE A 43 13.87 9.62 -7.73
N SER A 44 13.25 8.73 -8.51
CA SER A 44 12.88 9.00 -9.90
C SER A 44 11.69 9.95 -10.04
N LYS A 45 10.93 10.19 -8.96
CA LYS A 45 9.72 11.05 -8.94
C LYS A 45 8.84 10.86 -10.18
N PRO A 46 8.38 9.63 -10.45
CA PRO A 46 7.59 9.39 -11.64
C PRO A 46 6.30 10.19 -11.55
N CYS A 47 5.97 10.93 -12.61
CA CYS A 47 4.74 11.71 -12.69
C CYS A 47 3.47 10.84 -12.79
N ILE A 48 3.64 9.52 -12.90
CA ILE A 48 2.56 8.56 -13.17
C ILE A 48 2.60 7.48 -12.09
N VAL A 49 1.51 7.41 -11.32
CA VAL A 49 1.23 6.28 -10.43
C VAL A 49 0.61 5.17 -11.28
N PRO A 50 1.14 3.94 -11.25
CA PRO A 50 0.53 2.82 -11.97
C PRO A 50 -0.92 2.59 -11.52
N GLU A 51 -1.76 2.05 -12.41
CA GLU A 51 -3.12 1.62 -12.07
C GLU A 51 -3.12 0.16 -11.57
N GLU A 52 -4.15 -0.18 -10.77
CA GLU A 52 -4.32 -1.52 -10.24
C GLU A 52 -4.52 -2.56 -11.37
N PRO A 53 -3.69 -3.62 -11.42
CA PRO A 53 -3.89 -4.70 -12.37
C PRO A 53 -5.19 -5.45 -12.10
N LYS A 54 -6.03 -5.65 -13.13
CA LYS A 54 -7.34 -6.36 -13.00
C LYS A 54 -7.26 -7.74 -12.34
N ARG A 55 -6.12 -8.42 -12.48
CA ARG A 55 -5.87 -9.77 -11.92
C ARG A 55 -5.35 -9.77 -10.48
N ALA A 56 -5.08 -8.60 -9.90
CA ALA A 56 -4.56 -8.51 -8.55
C ALA A 56 -5.54 -9.15 -7.55
N VAL A 57 -6.83 -8.81 -7.66
CA VAL A 57 -7.89 -9.38 -6.79
C VAL A 57 -8.06 -10.90 -6.97
N GLU A 58 -7.79 -11.44 -8.17
CA GLU A 58 -7.93 -12.88 -8.44
C GLU A 58 -6.84 -13.73 -7.80
N THR A 59 -5.71 -13.11 -7.44
CA THR A 59 -4.49 -13.78 -6.95
C THR A 59 -4.05 -13.23 -5.61
N GLU A 60 -5.02 -12.76 -4.83
CA GLU A 60 -4.80 -12.17 -3.52
C GLU A 60 -4.34 -13.23 -2.50
N GLU A 61 -3.29 -12.91 -1.76
CA GLU A 61 -2.72 -13.75 -0.70
C GLU A 61 -2.65 -12.95 0.60
N ALA A 62 -2.83 -13.60 1.74
CA ALA A 62 -2.72 -12.96 3.05
C ALA A 62 -1.27 -12.56 3.35
N VAL A 63 -1.08 -11.32 3.83
CA VAL A 63 0.24 -10.75 4.11
C VAL A 63 0.27 -9.99 5.44
N ILE A 64 1.49 -9.78 5.95
CA ILE A 64 1.80 -9.02 7.17
C ILE A 64 2.74 -7.86 6.82
N PHE A 65 2.54 -6.68 7.40
CA PHE A 65 3.42 -5.52 7.20
C PHE A 65 4.46 -5.33 8.31
N GLU A 66 5.66 -4.87 7.96
CA GLU A 66 6.76 -4.51 8.87
C GLU A 66 7.46 -3.18 8.48
N PRO A 67 8.09 -2.45 9.41
CA PRO A 67 8.23 -2.72 10.85
C PRO A 67 7.14 -2.01 11.68
N ASP A 68 6.29 -2.81 12.31
CA ASP A 68 5.24 -2.43 13.27
C ASP A 68 4.17 -1.43 12.83
N GLU A 69 3.00 -1.60 13.45
CA GLU A 69 1.76 -0.83 13.31
C GLU A 69 0.94 -1.16 12.05
N MET A 70 0.05 -2.15 12.16
CA MET A 70 -1.33 -1.85 12.52
C MET A 70 -2.15 -3.15 12.64
N TRP A 71 -2.54 -3.46 13.89
CA TRP A 71 -3.80 -4.09 14.32
C TRP A 71 -4.48 -5.04 13.33
N GLU A 72 -4.43 -6.36 13.59
CA GLU A 72 -5.43 -7.42 13.31
C GLU A 72 -6.30 -7.35 12.03
N ILE A 73 -5.91 -6.62 11.00
CA ILE A 73 -6.61 -6.55 9.72
C ILE A 73 -5.89 -7.52 8.80
N GLU A 74 -6.60 -8.54 8.32
CA GLU A 74 -6.10 -9.43 7.28
C GLU A 74 -5.88 -8.62 5.99
N THR A 75 -4.66 -8.12 5.81
CA THR A 75 -4.26 -7.46 4.56
C THR A 75 -3.95 -8.48 3.49
N ARG A 76 -4.32 -8.17 2.25
CA ARG A 76 -3.99 -9.01 1.09
C ARG A 76 -3.12 -8.30 0.08
N ALA A 77 -2.27 -9.08 -0.57
CA ALA A 77 -1.48 -8.66 -1.69
C ALA A 77 -1.43 -9.75 -2.75
N SER A 78 -1.43 -9.35 -4.01
CA SER A 78 -1.10 -10.25 -5.10
C SER A 78 0.39 -10.16 -5.39
N ARG A 79 1.08 -11.27 -5.19
CA ARG A 79 2.49 -11.40 -5.55
C ARG A 79 2.68 -11.32 -7.07
N SER A 80 1.83 -12.00 -7.83
CA SER A 80 1.90 -12.02 -9.29
C SER A 80 1.62 -10.66 -9.93
N ALA A 81 0.76 -9.85 -9.31
CA ALA A 81 0.47 -8.50 -9.77
C ALA A 81 1.38 -7.43 -9.15
N MET A 82 2.22 -7.82 -8.16
CA MET A 82 3.01 -6.89 -7.34
C MET A 82 2.16 -5.74 -6.79
N TRP A 83 1.03 -6.09 -6.18
CA TRP A 83 0.01 -5.11 -5.80
C TRP A 83 -0.61 -5.45 -4.45
N LEU A 84 -0.78 -4.44 -3.59
CA LEU A 84 -1.65 -4.53 -2.42
C LEU A 84 -3.10 -4.44 -2.87
N THR A 85 -3.88 -5.47 -2.56
CA THR A 85 -5.31 -5.52 -2.89
C THR A 85 -6.20 -5.05 -1.73
N GLY A 86 -5.62 -4.77 -0.55
CA GLY A 86 -6.34 -4.21 0.59
C GLY A 86 -6.99 -5.28 1.50
N ALA A 87 -7.79 -4.85 2.47
CA ALA A 87 -8.44 -5.73 3.45
C ALA A 87 -9.85 -6.19 2.98
N ARG A 88 -10.44 -7.21 3.64
CA ARG A 88 -11.77 -7.76 3.31
C ARG A 88 -12.85 -7.74 4.41
N ASN A 89 -12.63 -7.15 5.61
CA ASN A 89 -13.65 -6.57 6.53
C ASN A 89 -13.03 -5.83 7.75
N TYR A 90 -13.73 -5.07 8.62
CA TYR A 90 -15.19 -4.99 8.93
C TYR A 90 -15.92 -3.75 8.40
N GLU A 91 -15.18 -2.72 8.08
CA GLU A 91 -15.56 -1.55 7.31
C GLU A 91 -14.41 -1.36 6.31
N ASP A 92 -14.17 -2.31 5.39
CA ASP A 92 -13.06 -2.21 4.38
C ASP A 92 -12.98 -0.90 3.60
N LEU A 93 -14.04 -0.13 3.77
CA LEU A 93 -14.60 0.82 2.89
C LEU A 93 -15.69 1.56 3.68
N GLU A 94 -15.39 2.25 4.78
CA GLU A 94 -16.14 3.50 5.00
C GLU A 94 -15.37 4.71 4.41
N ASN A 95 -14.08 4.54 4.04
CA ASN A 95 -13.16 5.65 3.79
C ASN A 95 -12.20 5.51 2.59
N GLU A 96 -12.42 4.62 1.60
CA GLU A 96 -11.74 4.83 0.30
C GLU A 96 -12.23 6.12 -0.41
N GLN A 97 -13.17 6.87 0.18
CA GLN A 97 -13.49 8.24 -0.24
C GLN A 97 -12.39 9.22 0.18
N PRO A 98 -11.96 10.13 -0.71
CA PRO A 98 -11.12 11.25 -0.31
C PRO A 98 -11.92 12.07 0.71
N MET A 99 -11.41 12.23 1.93
CA MET A 99 -11.78 13.35 2.80
C MET A 99 -11.30 14.63 2.12
N HIS A 100 -11.99 15.03 1.05
CA HIS A 100 -11.94 16.37 0.51
C HIS A 100 -12.39 17.27 1.66
N LEU A 101 -11.41 17.94 2.28
CA LEU A 101 -11.53 19.22 2.97
C LEU A 101 -12.99 19.65 3.22
N LYS A 102 -13.65 19.08 4.23
CA LYS A 102 -14.87 19.65 4.80
C LYS A 102 -14.58 20.21 6.18
N TYR A 103 -13.58 21.07 6.24
CA TYR A 103 -13.54 22.16 7.22
C TYR A 103 -13.39 23.49 6.47
N ALA A 104 -14.28 23.72 5.49
CA ALA A 104 -14.80 25.05 5.27
C ALA A 104 -16.08 25.15 6.10
N THR A 105 -16.21 26.25 6.84
CA THR A 105 -17.31 26.63 7.74
C THR A 105 -17.11 26.28 9.21
N SER A 106 -16.41 27.17 9.91
CA SER A 106 -16.92 27.73 11.15
C SER A 106 -16.64 29.23 11.14
N ILE A 107 -17.71 29.96 10.80
CA ILE A 107 -18.17 31.30 11.20
C ILE A 107 -17.12 32.20 11.86
#